data_AF-A0A5C7ID22-F1
#
_entry.id   AF-A0A5C7ID22-F1
#
_cell.length_a   1.000
_cell.length_b   1.000
_cell.length_c   1.000
_cell.angle_alpha   90.00
_cell.angle_beta   90.00
_cell.angle_gamma   90.00
#
_symmetry.space_group_name_H-M   'P 1'
#
loop_
_entity.id
_entity.type
_entity.pdbx_description
1 polymer ?
#
loop_
_entity_poly.entity_id
_entity_poly.type
_entity_poly.pdbx_seq_one_letter_code
_entity_poly.pdbx_strand_id
1 'polypeptide(L)'
;MHGCRRVTFICGRAGVCALGAVLAKHAGDERLLNHYLTQFKEIKPDSDLPNELLYGRVGFLWACAFLNKHIGKDTISTTRMRAVVDEIIKAGRRSANKGRCPLMYEWHGKKYWGAAHGLAGIMHVLMDMELKPDEVEDVKGTLHYIIKNRFPGGNFPSSEGSESDWLVHWCHGAPGITLTLVKAAQVFGDEEFLQAAVDAGELVWKRGLLKRVGICHGISGNTYVFLALYRLTGKAEYLYRAKAFACFLLDRAQKLISEGKMHGGDRPYSLFEGIIGMAYLFLDMIEPSEAKFPAYEL
;
A
#
# COMPACT_ATOMS: atom_id res chain seq x y z
N MET A 1 -22.05 -23.44 -3.16
CA MET A 1 -21.51 -22.17 -2.64
C MET A 1 -20.75 -21.49 -3.77
N HIS A 2 -21.24 -20.37 -4.31
CA HIS A 2 -20.46 -19.58 -5.26
C HIS A 2 -19.27 -18.97 -4.49
N GLY A 3 -18.04 -19.33 -4.90
CA GLY A 3 -16.82 -18.85 -4.28
C GLY A 3 -16.81 -17.33 -4.18
N CYS A 4 -16.37 -16.79 -3.04
CA CYS A 4 -16.22 -15.36 -2.86
C CYS A 4 -15.21 -14.83 -3.89
N ARG A 5 -15.69 -14.07 -4.89
CA ARG A 5 -14.86 -13.50 -5.98
C ARG A 5 -13.75 -12.55 -5.52
N ARG A 6 -13.75 -12.12 -4.25
CA ARG A 6 -12.77 -11.16 -3.72
C ARG A 6 -11.84 -11.85 -2.74
N VAL A 7 -10.56 -11.89 -3.09
CA VAL A 7 -9.55 -12.72 -2.42
C VAL A 7 -8.46 -11.92 -1.69
N THR A 8 -8.58 -10.60 -1.62
CA THR A 8 -7.54 -9.71 -1.06
C THR A 8 -7.78 -9.35 0.39
N PHE A 9 -6.77 -8.78 1.05
CA PHE A 9 -6.91 -8.26 2.40
C PHE A 9 -7.90 -7.08 2.48
N ILE A 10 -7.74 -6.07 1.61
CA ILE A 10 -8.50 -4.82 1.74
C ILE A 10 -9.96 -4.97 1.29
N CYS A 11 -10.24 -5.78 0.26
CA CYS A 11 -11.58 -5.85 -0.34
C CYS A 11 -12.21 -7.24 -0.34
N GLY A 12 -11.55 -8.25 0.24
CA GLY A 12 -11.94 -9.65 0.09
C GLY A 12 -11.96 -10.47 1.36
N ARG A 13 -12.28 -11.76 1.19
CA ARG A 13 -12.41 -12.73 2.28
C ARG A 13 -11.08 -12.99 2.99
N ALA A 14 -9.95 -12.81 2.31
CA ALA A 14 -8.64 -12.98 2.91
C ALA A 14 -8.42 -12.00 4.07
N GLY A 15 -8.90 -10.76 3.97
CA GLY A 15 -8.84 -9.79 5.08
C GLY A 15 -9.64 -10.23 6.31
N VAL A 16 -10.87 -10.70 6.08
CA VAL A 16 -11.74 -11.20 7.15
C VAL A 16 -11.09 -12.38 7.87
N CYS A 17 -10.61 -13.37 7.12
CA CYS A 17 -9.99 -14.56 7.72
C CYS A 17 -8.64 -14.22 8.38
N ALA A 18 -7.81 -13.37 7.76
CA ALA A 18 -6.50 -13.02 8.28
C ALA A 18 -6.61 -12.23 9.59
N LEU A 19 -7.45 -11.19 9.62
CA LEU A 19 -7.67 -10.40 10.84
C LEU A 19 -8.36 -11.23 11.93
N GLY A 20 -9.36 -12.05 11.56
CA GLY A 20 -10.03 -12.96 12.50
C GLY A 20 -9.07 -13.95 13.17
N ALA A 21 -8.14 -14.53 12.40
CA ALA A 21 -7.11 -15.41 12.94
C ALA A 21 -6.18 -14.67 13.92
N VAL A 22 -5.71 -13.47 13.56
CA VAL A 22 -4.83 -12.67 14.45
C VAL A 22 -5.55 -12.29 15.73
N LEU A 23 -6.81 -11.86 15.67
CA LEU A 23 -7.60 -11.54 16.86
C LEU A 23 -7.83 -12.78 17.74
N ALA A 24 -8.17 -13.92 17.15
CA ALA A 24 -8.36 -15.17 17.87
C ALA A 24 -7.08 -15.62 18.61
N LYS A 25 -5.91 -15.49 17.96
CA LYS A 25 -4.61 -15.76 18.59
C LYS A 25 -4.36 -14.86 19.80
N HIS A 26 -4.61 -13.55 19.67
CA HIS A 26 -4.44 -12.61 20.79
C HIS A 26 -5.41 -12.90 21.94
N ALA A 27 -6.60 -13.42 21.65
CA ALA A 27 -7.58 -13.83 22.65
C ALA A 27 -7.30 -15.22 23.26
N GLY A 28 -6.33 -15.98 22.74
CA GLY A 28 -6.07 -17.36 23.15
C GLY A 28 -7.16 -18.37 22.73
N ASP A 29 -8.01 -18.04 21.74
CA ASP A 29 -9.05 -18.93 21.23
C ASP A 29 -8.53 -19.79 20.07
N GLU A 30 -7.92 -20.93 20.42
CA GLU A 30 -7.35 -21.88 19.45
C GLU A 30 -8.39 -22.45 18.49
N ARG A 31 -9.64 -22.63 18.92
CA ARG A 31 -10.71 -23.16 18.05
C ARG A 31 -11.04 -22.14 16.96
N LEU A 32 -11.19 -20.87 17.34
CA LEU A 32 -11.50 -19.79 16.41
C LEU A 32 -10.31 -19.47 15.49
N LEU A 33 -9.08 -19.54 16.02
CA LEU A 33 -7.86 -19.42 15.22
C LEU A 33 -7.82 -20.48 14.11
N ASN A 34 -8.00 -21.76 14.47
CA ASN A 34 -8.01 -22.85 13.51
C ASN A 34 -9.15 -22.72 12.50
N HIS A 35 -10.33 -22.24 12.92
CA HIS A 35 -11.45 -21.95 12.03
C HIS A 35 -11.07 -20.93 10.95
N TYR A 36 -10.54 -19.76 11.33
CA TYR A 36 -10.15 -18.73 10.37
C TYR A 36 -8.98 -19.13 9.48
N LEU A 37 -7.98 -19.84 10.01
CA LEU A 37 -6.87 -20.35 9.21
C LEU A 37 -7.34 -21.38 8.18
N THR A 38 -8.29 -22.25 8.55
CA THR A 38 -8.89 -23.21 7.63
C THR A 38 -9.61 -22.50 6.49
N GLN A 39 -10.48 -21.52 6.82
CA GLN A 39 -11.17 -20.72 5.81
C GLN A 39 -10.20 -19.93 4.91
N PHE A 40 -9.11 -19.39 5.48
CA PHE A 40 -8.09 -18.70 4.68
C PHE A 40 -7.42 -19.65 3.70
N LYS A 41 -7.06 -20.86 4.15
CA LYS A 41 -6.39 -21.87 3.32
C LYS A 41 -7.25 -22.33 2.15
N GLU A 42 -8.58 -22.27 2.26
CA GLU A 42 -9.52 -22.56 1.17
C GLU A 42 -9.54 -21.49 0.05
N ILE A 43 -9.05 -20.27 0.31
CA ILE A 43 -9.07 -19.17 -0.68
C ILE A 43 -8.08 -19.45 -1.80
N LYS A 44 -8.56 -19.80 -2.99
CA LYS A 44 -7.71 -19.98 -4.17
C LYS A 44 -7.84 -18.77 -5.09
N PRO A 45 -6.76 -18.02 -5.35
CA PRO A 45 -6.79 -16.98 -6.38
C PRO A 45 -7.06 -17.62 -7.74
N ASP A 46 -8.07 -17.12 -8.46
CA ASP A 46 -8.40 -17.59 -9.79
C ASP A 46 -7.28 -17.27 -10.80
N SER A 47 -7.24 -18.00 -11.92
CA SER A 47 -6.22 -17.80 -12.96
C SER A 47 -6.34 -16.46 -13.69
N ASP A 48 -7.53 -15.84 -13.69
CA ASP A 48 -7.85 -14.58 -14.38
C ASP A 48 -7.82 -13.35 -13.47
N LEU A 49 -7.51 -13.53 -12.17
CA LEU A 49 -7.40 -12.46 -11.20
C LEU A 49 -6.41 -11.37 -11.68
N PRO A 50 -6.62 -10.06 -11.41
CA PRO A 50 -5.61 -9.05 -11.69
C PRO A 50 -4.41 -9.20 -10.74
N ASN A 51 -3.39 -8.37 -10.90
CA ASN A 51 -2.18 -8.44 -10.06
C ASN A 51 -2.11 -7.37 -8.97
N GLU A 52 -2.97 -6.36 -9.00
CA GLU A 52 -2.90 -5.20 -8.11
C GLU A 52 -3.40 -5.45 -6.67
N LEU A 53 -3.28 -4.45 -5.79
CA LEU A 53 -3.40 -4.63 -4.34
C LEU A 53 -4.85 -4.81 -3.87
N LEU A 54 -5.81 -4.10 -4.47
CA LEU A 54 -7.18 -4.11 -3.95
C LEU A 54 -7.96 -5.35 -4.35
N TYR A 55 -7.74 -5.90 -5.53
CA TYR A 55 -8.50 -7.03 -6.07
C TYR A 55 -7.62 -8.16 -6.63
N GLY A 56 -6.30 -7.97 -6.66
CA GLY A 56 -5.38 -8.84 -7.35
C GLY A 56 -4.53 -9.76 -6.49
N ARG A 57 -3.61 -10.47 -7.14
CA ARG A 57 -2.73 -11.47 -6.53
C ARG A 57 -1.87 -10.90 -5.42
N VAL A 58 -1.33 -9.68 -5.56
CA VAL A 58 -0.52 -9.09 -4.48
C VAL A 58 -1.35 -8.73 -3.26
N GLY A 59 -2.63 -8.40 -3.41
CA GLY A 59 -3.54 -8.20 -2.28
C GLY A 59 -3.81 -9.47 -1.47
N PHE A 60 -3.81 -10.63 -2.15
CA PHE A 60 -3.84 -11.93 -1.47
C PHE A 60 -2.49 -12.25 -0.82
N LEU A 61 -1.40 -12.00 -1.52
CA LEU A 61 -0.05 -12.26 -1.03
C LEU A 61 0.30 -11.43 0.21
N TRP A 62 -0.13 -10.16 0.25
CA TRP A 62 -0.05 -9.30 1.43
C TRP A 62 -0.77 -9.93 2.63
N ALA A 63 -1.96 -10.50 2.43
CA ALA A 63 -2.69 -11.19 3.49
C ALA A 63 -1.95 -12.43 4.01
N CYS A 64 -1.28 -13.18 3.12
CA CYS A 64 -0.43 -14.31 3.51
C CYS A 64 0.76 -13.84 4.36
N ALA A 65 1.44 -12.77 3.94
CA ALA A 65 2.56 -12.19 4.66
C ALA A 65 2.15 -11.67 6.05
N PHE A 66 1.00 -10.99 6.12
CA PHE A 66 0.38 -10.55 7.37
C PHE A 66 0.15 -11.71 8.35
N LEU A 67 -0.42 -12.83 7.88
CA LEU A 67 -0.61 -14.02 8.71
C LEU A 67 0.72 -14.60 9.19
N ASN A 68 1.71 -14.74 8.31
CA ASN A 68 3.02 -15.27 8.69
C ASN A 68 3.73 -14.37 9.71
N LYS A 69 3.56 -13.05 9.60
CA LYS A 69 4.12 -12.09 10.55
C LYS A 69 3.48 -12.20 11.95
N HIS A 70 2.16 -12.25 12.02
CA HIS A 70 1.45 -12.15 13.31
C HIS A 70 1.13 -13.50 13.98
N ILE A 71 0.93 -14.55 13.19
CA ILE A 71 0.66 -15.90 13.71
C ILE A 71 1.96 -16.69 13.90
N GLY A 72 2.86 -16.65 12.92
CA GLY A 72 4.14 -17.34 12.97
C GLY A 72 4.62 -17.71 11.58
N LYS A 73 5.94 -17.80 11.43
CA LYS A 73 6.57 -18.18 10.17
C LYS A 73 5.96 -19.48 9.63
N ASP A 74 5.74 -19.53 8.31
CA ASP A 74 5.16 -20.67 7.59
C ASP A 74 3.71 -21.05 7.95
N THR A 75 2.95 -20.18 8.66
CA THR A 75 1.49 -20.35 8.86
C THR A 75 0.76 -20.58 7.53
N ILE A 76 1.11 -19.77 6.54
CA ILE A 76 0.87 -19.99 5.12
C ILE A 76 2.17 -20.45 4.49
N SER A 77 2.10 -21.62 3.83
CA SER A 77 3.24 -22.27 3.20
C SER A 77 3.99 -21.36 2.23
N THR A 78 5.31 -21.29 2.39
CA THR A 78 6.22 -20.60 1.48
C THR A 78 6.08 -21.09 0.03
N THR A 79 5.86 -22.39 -0.20
CA THR A 79 5.59 -22.94 -1.55
C THR A 79 4.36 -22.32 -2.20
N ARG A 80 3.28 -22.13 -1.42
CA ARG A 80 2.05 -21.50 -1.92
C ARG A 80 2.28 -20.04 -2.26
N MET A 81 2.98 -19.30 -1.40
CA MET A 81 3.31 -17.90 -1.66
C MET A 81 4.21 -17.76 -2.90
N ARG A 82 5.24 -18.61 -3.03
CA ARG A 82 6.16 -18.63 -4.18
C ARG A 82 5.44 -18.88 -5.50
N ALA A 83 4.48 -19.81 -5.55
CA ALA A 83 3.69 -20.05 -6.75
C ALA A 83 2.89 -18.81 -7.20
N VAL A 84 2.39 -18.01 -6.25
CA VAL A 84 1.70 -16.74 -6.57
C VAL A 84 2.69 -15.69 -7.08
N VAL A 85 3.88 -15.59 -6.47
CA VAL A 85 4.95 -14.69 -6.93
C VAL A 85 5.40 -15.03 -8.35
N ASP A 86 5.61 -16.32 -8.66
CA ASP A 86 6.01 -16.77 -10.00
C ASP A 86 5.01 -16.31 -11.07
N GLU A 87 3.71 -16.44 -10.80
CA GLU A 87 2.67 -15.97 -11.73
C GLU A 87 2.62 -14.44 -11.85
N ILE A 88 2.88 -13.69 -10.77
CA ILE A 88 2.98 -12.21 -10.81
C ILE A 88 4.19 -11.77 -11.65
N ILE A 89 5.36 -12.37 -11.44
CA ILE A 89 6.57 -12.05 -12.21
C ILE A 89 6.37 -12.42 -13.69
N LYS A 90 5.86 -13.61 -13.97
CA LYS A 90 5.56 -14.07 -15.32
C LYS A 90 4.53 -13.18 -16.03
N ALA A 91 3.49 -12.72 -15.33
CA ALA A 91 2.55 -11.76 -15.88
C ALA A 91 3.21 -10.41 -16.17
N GLY A 92 4.01 -9.89 -15.23
CA GLY A 92 4.73 -8.62 -15.37
C GLY A 92 5.67 -8.59 -16.57
N ARG A 93 6.50 -9.62 -16.71
CA ARG A 93 7.44 -9.79 -17.82
C ARG A 93 6.74 -9.92 -19.18
N ARG A 94 5.58 -10.61 -19.23
CA ARG A 94 4.80 -10.76 -20.48
C ARG A 94 4.21 -9.44 -20.97
N SER A 95 3.78 -8.59 -20.04
CA SER A 95 3.15 -7.29 -20.35
C SER A 95 4.15 -6.14 -20.43
N ALA A 96 5.43 -6.40 -20.14
CA ALA A 96 6.52 -5.44 -20.18
C ALA A 96 6.75 -4.89 -21.59
N ASN A 97 7.15 -3.62 -21.65
CA ASN A 97 7.61 -3.02 -22.89
C ASN A 97 9.12 -3.32 -23.01
N LYS A 98 9.51 -4.12 -24.01
CA LYS A 98 10.92 -4.51 -24.25
C LYS A 98 11.83 -3.27 -24.21
N GLY A 99 12.73 -3.22 -23.23
CA GLY A 99 13.74 -2.17 -23.08
C GLY A 99 13.35 -0.90 -22.31
N ARG A 100 12.16 -0.83 -21.67
CA ARG A 100 11.77 0.35 -20.85
C ARG A 100 11.48 0.02 -19.38
N CYS A 101 10.38 -0.68 -19.11
CA CYS A 101 9.97 -1.06 -17.77
C CYS A 101 9.98 -2.60 -17.66
N PRO A 102 10.78 -3.21 -16.77
CA PRO A 102 10.93 -4.66 -16.69
C PRO A 102 9.65 -5.41 -16.33
N LEU A 103 8.81 -4.83 -15.46
CA LEU A 103 7.52 -5.38 -15.08
C LEU A 103 6.41 -4.37 -15.36
N MET A 104 5.35 -4.81 -16.04
CA MET A 104 4.19 -3.96 -16.32
C MET A 104 2.90 -4.73 -16.09
N TYR A 105 1.87 -4.05 -15.61
CA TYR A 105 0.60 -4.65 -15.23
C TYR A 105 -0.57 -3.79 -15.67
N GLU A 106 -1.73 -4.42 -15.80
CA GLU A 106 -2.95 -3.75 -16.22
C GLU A 106 -4.11 -4.12 -15.29
N TRP A 107 -4.97 -3.15 -15.03
CA TRP A 107 -6.25 -3.33 -14.35
C TRP A 107 -7.30 -2.48 -15.08
N HIS A 108 -8.43 -3.06 -15.46
CA HIS A 108 -9.48 -2.40 -16.26
C HIS A 108 -8.95 -1.63 -17.50
N GLY A 109 -8.07 -2.27 -18.29
CA GLY A 109 -7.55 -1.66 -19.52
C GLY A 109 -6.49 -0.57 -19.30
N LYS A 110 -6.04 -0.34 -18.05
CA LYS A 110 -5.11 0.74 -17.71
C LYS A 110 -3.88 0.24 -16.97
N LYS A 111 -2.71 0.75 -17.36
CA LYS A 111 -1.41 0.48 -16.75
C LYS A 111 -1.14 1.45 -15.60
N TYR A 112 -1.76 1.22 -14.44
CA TYR A 112 -1.66 2.10 -13.29
C TYR A 112 -0.28 2.08 -12.62
N TRP A 113 0.10 3.20 -12.01
CA TRP A 113 1.39 3.33 -11.30
C TRP A 113 1.25 3.35 -9.78
N GLY A 114 0.13 3.84 -9.25
CA GLY A 114 -0.06 4.07 -7.82
C GLY A 114 -0.18 2.81 -6.96
N ALA A 115 -0.29 2.99 -5.64
CA ALA A 115 -0.24 1.89 -4.67
C ALA A 115 -1.47 0.97 -4.68
N ALA A 116 -2.66 1.52 -4.99
CA ALA A 116 -3.90 0.73 -4.94
C ALA A 116 -3.98 -0.26 -6.11
N HIS A 117 -3.77 0.24 -7.34
CA HIS A 117 -4.08 -0.49 -8.57
C HIS A 117 -2.89 -0.74 -9.48
N GLY A 118 -1.69 -0.31 -9.08
CA GLY A 118 -0.57 -0.13 -10.00
C GLY A 118 0.76 -0.69 -9.54
N LEU A 119 1.80 -0.30 -10.28
CA LEU A 119 3.18 -0.77 -10.12
C LEU A 119 3.68 -0.63 -8.67
N ALA A 120 3.46 0.53 -8.04
CA ALA A 120 3.94 0.78 -6.69
C ALA A 120 3.39 -0.23 -5.67
N GLY A 121 2.10 -0.57 -5.77
CA GLY A 121 1.48 -1.56 -4.90
C GLY A 121 2.05 -2.96 -5.09
N ILE A 122 2.27 -3.32 -6.35
CA ILE A 122 2.82 -4.63 -6.70
C ILE A 122 4.27 -4.76 -6.23
N MET A 123 5.12 -3.77 -6.54
CA MET A 123 6.52 -3.77 -6.11
C MET A 123 6.63 -3.75 -4.58
N HIS A 124 5.78 -2.97 -3.90
CA HIS A 124 5.76 -2.92 -2.43
C HIS A 124 5.60 -4.32 -1.83
N VAL A 125 4.65 -5.12 -2.31
CA VAL A 125 4.42 -6.47 -1.78
C VAL A 125 5.52 -7.44 -2.21
N LEU A 126 6.00 -7.35 -3.46
CA LEU A 126 7.07 -8.23 -3.94
C LEU A 126 8.35 -8.09 -3.12
N MET A 127 8.66 -6.90 -2.59
CA MET A 127 9.81 -6.67 -1.71
C MET A 127 9.72 -7.38 -0.35
N ASP A 128 8.55 -7.84 0.09
CA ASP A 128 8.42 -8.70 1.28
C ASP A 128 8.65 -10.18 0.99
N MET A 129 8.79 -10.55 -0.29
CA MET A 129 8.86 -11.93 -0.73
C MET A 129 10.30 -12.36 -0.94
N GLU A 130 10.53 -13.67 -0.85
CA GLU A 130 11.77 -14.26 -1.30
C GLU A 130 11.79 -14.27 -2.85
N LEU A 131 12.62 -13.40 -3.41
CA LEU A 131 12.79 -13.21 -4.86
C LEU A 131 14.12 -13.78 -5.33
N LYS A 132 14.16 -14.29 -6.57
CA LYS A 132 15.41 -14.68 -7.24
C LYS A 132 16.21 -13.43 -7.62
N PRO A 133 17.54 -13.52 -7.82
CA PRO A 133 18.36 -12.36 -8.20
C PRO A 133 17.84 -11.60 -9.42
N ASP A 134 17.38 -12.29 -10.46
CA ASP A 134 16.80 -11.66 -11.66
C ASP A 134 15.44 -10.98 -11.38
N GLU A 135 14.65 -11.54 -10.45
CA GLU A 135 13.38 -10.95 -10.02
C GLU A 135 13.60 -9.68 -9.18
N VAL A 136 14.66 -9.65 -8.37
CA VAL A 136 15.08 -8.45 -7.61
C VAL A 136 15.45 -7.31 -8.56
N GLU A 137 16.24 -7.60 -9.61
CA GLU A 137 16.65 -6.58 -10.58
C GLU A 137 15.46 -6.07 -11.41
N ASP A 138 14.48 -6.92 -11.71
CA ASP A 138 13.23 -6.50 -12.34
C ASP A 138 12.41 -5.54 -11.46
N VAL A 139 12.32 -5.83 -10.15
CA VAL A 139 11.63 -4.96 -9.19
C VAL A 139 12.34 -3.61 -9.09
N LYS A 140 13.67 -3.59 -8.91
CA LYS A 140 14.47 -2.36 -8.88
C LYS A 140 14.32 -1.55 -10.17
N GLY A 141 14.49 -2.20 -11.33
CA GLY A 141 14.38 -1.54 -12.63
C GLY A 141 12.99 -0.96 -12.87
N THR A 142 11.94 -1.59 -12.34
CA THR A 142 10.57 -1.06 -12.40
C THR A 142 10.39 0.18 -11.51
N LEU A 143 11.02 0.21 -10.33
CA LEU A 143 11.02 1.39 -9.46
C LEU A 143 11.83 2.54 -10.06
N HIS A 144 13.01 2.28 -10.63
CA HIS A 144 13.80 3.27 -11.37
C HIS A 144 13.03 3.82 -12.57
N TYR A 145 12.27 2.98 -13.28
CA TYR A 145 11.38 3.43 -14.34
C TYR A 145 10.35 4.45 -13.82
N ILE A 146 9.70 4.20 -12.67
CA ILE A 146 8.75 5.12 -12.05
C ILE A 146 9.43 6.45 -11.68
N ILE A 147 10.62 6.39 -11.06
CA ILE A 147 11.39 7.58 -10.65
C ILE A 147 11.76 8.44 -11.85
N LYS A 148 12.29 7.83 -12.91
CA LYS A 148 12.78 8.52 -14.10
C LYS A 148 11.68 9.21 -14.90
N ASN A 149 10.46 8.68 -14.85
CA ASN A 149 9.34 9.14 -15.68
C ASN A 149 8.26 9.89 -14.86
N ARG A 150 8.63 10.44 -13.69
CA ARG A 150 7.78 11.35 -12.92
C ARG A 150 7.53 12.66 -13.70
N PHE A 151 6.46 13.37 -13.34
CA PHE A 151 6.18 14.70 -13.90
C PHE A 151 7.29 15.69 -13.55
N PRO A 152 7.49 16.77 -14.34
CA PRO A 152 8.46 17.83 -14.02
C PRO A 152 8.26 18.43 -12.63
N GLY A 153 7.02 18.48 -12.13
CA GLY A 153 6.69 18.95 -10.79
C GLY A 153 7.04 17.98 -9.65
N GLY A 154 7.54 16.78 -9.95
CA GLY A 154 7.94 15.75 -8.97
C GLY A 154 6.83 14.77 -8.57
N ASN A 155 5.58 15.00 -8.99
CA ASN A 155 4.50 14.02 -8.80
C ASN A 155 4.56 12.91 -9.85
N PHE A 156 3.72 11.89 -9.70
CA PHE A 156 3.72 10.72 -10.56
C PHE A 156 2.40 10.57 -11.32
N PRO A 157 2.44 10.12 -12.58
CA PRO A 157 1.25 9.77 -13.34
C PRO A 157 0.36 8.76 -12.62
N SER A 158 -0.96 8.86 -12.82
CA SER A 158 -1.90 7.86 -12.31
C SER A 158 -1.76 6.51 -13.04
N SER A 159 -1.47 6.57 -14.34
CA SER A 159 -1.23 5.45 -15.25
C SER A 159 -0.34 5.88 -16.42
N GLU A 160 0.18 4.91 -17.18
CA GLU A 160 0.88 5.15 -18.45
C GLU A 160 0.11 6.14 -19.34
N GLY A 161 0.82 7.13 -19.91
CA GLY A 161 0.25 8.14 -20.81
C GLY A 161 -0.66 9.17 -20.14
N SER A 162 -0.84 9.14 -18.81
CA SER A 162 -1.61 10.18 -18.11
C SER A 162 -0.80 11.46 -18.04
N GLU A 163 -1.35 12.56 -18.56
CA GLU A 163 -0.74 13.91 -18.49
C GLU A 163 -1.28 14.73 -17.31
N SER A 164 -2.14 14.13 -16.49
CA SER A 164 -2.90 14.83 -15.46
C SER A 164 -2.19 14.82 -14.10
N ASP A 165 -1.55 15.93 -13.74
CA ASP A 165 -0.80 16.09 -12.49
C ASP A 165 -1.64 16.78 -11.38
N TRP A 166 -2.68 16.12 -10.87
CA TRP A 166 -3.46 16.65 -9.73
C TRP A 166 -3.67 15.64 -8.60
N LEU A 167 -3.52 14.34 -8.86
CA LEU A 167 -3.71 13.29 -7.86
C LEU A 167 -2.48 13.20 -6.95
N VAL A 168 -2.64 13.54 -5.67
CA VAL A 168 -1.61 13.42 -4.63
C VAL A 168 -2.17 12.54 -3.52
N HIS A 169 -2.46 11.28 -3.88
CA HIS A 169 -3.17 10.31 -3.04
C HIS A 169 -2.32 9.05 -2.82
N TRP A 170 -2.65 8.26 -1.80
CA TRP A 170 -2.06 6.92 -1.66
C TRP A 170 -2.42 6.04 -2.87
N CYS A 171 -3.70 6.02 -3.28
CA CYS A 171 -4.12 5.19 -4.42
C CYS A 171 -3.44 5.58 -5.74
N HIS A 172 -3.22 6.89 -5.97
CA HIS A 172 -2.63 7.44 -7.19
C HIS A 172 -1.82 8.71 -6.89
N GLY A 173 -0.54 8.69 -7.26
CA GLY A 173 0.38 9.82 -7.11
C GLY A 173 1.46 9.61 -6.05
N ALA A 174 2.12 10.70 -5.68
CA ALA A 174 3.31 10.69 -4.83
C ALA A 174 3.16 9.96 -3.48
N PRO A 175 2.05 10.07 -2.72
CA PRO A 175 1.99 9.43 -1.41
C PRO A 175 2.21 7.91 -1.44
N GLY A 176 1.50 7.17 -2.30
CA GLY A 176 1.66 5.72 -2.40
C GLY A 176 3.02 5.29 -2.93
N ILE A 177 3.56 6.06 -3.89
CA ILE A 177 4.90 5.81 -4.44
C ILE A 177 5.98 6.11 -3.40
N THR A 178 5.85 7.18 -2.61
CA THR A 178 6.81 7.51 -1.56
C THR A 178 6.92 6.39 -0.53
N LEU A 179 5.80 5.84 -0.06
CA LEU A 179 5.80 4.69 0.86
C LEU A 179 6.48 3.46 0.25
N THR A 180 6.34 3.26 -1.06
CA THR A 180 7.04 2.18 -1.78
C THR A 180 8.54 2.45 -1.86
N LEU A 181 8.95 3.68 -2.16
CA LEU A 181 10.35 4.06 -2.28
C LEU A 181 11.07 4.04 -0.92
N VAL A 182 10.39 4.41 0.16
CA VAL A 182 10.90 4.24 1.53
C VAL A 182 11.24 2.77 1.79
N LYS A 183 10.33 1.86 1.46
CA LYS A 183 10.58 0.43 1.58
C LYS A 183 11.72 -0.05 0.69
N ALA A 184 11.79 0.43 -0.55
CA ALA A 184 12.88 0.10 -1.47
C ALA A 184 14.25 0.55 -0.92
N ALA A 185 14.33 1.74 -0.33
CA ALA A 185 15.55 2.22 0.32
C ALA A 185 15.96 1.31 1.50
N GLN A 186 14.99 0.82 2.30
CA GLN A 186 15.26 -0.11 3.41
C GLN A 186 15.74 -1.48 2.93
N VAL A 187 15.12 -2.01 1.88
CA VAL A 187 15.38 -3.37 1.38
C VAL A 187 16.66 -3.43 0.55
N PHE A 188 16.91 -2.42 -0.28
CA PHE A 188 18.02 -2.42 -1.24
C PHE A 188 19.22 -1.58 -0.80
N GLY A 189 19.07 -0.67 0.18
CA GLY A 189 20.14 0.22 0.63
C GLY A 189 20.62 1.20 -0.45
N ASP A 190 19.79 1.49 -1.45
CA ASP A 190 20.12 2.37 -2.57
C ASP A 190 19.75 3.83 -2.25
N GLU A 191 20.73 4.73 -2.37
CA GLU A 191 20.58 6.16 -2.11
C GLU A 191 19.62 6.82 -3.11
N GLU A 192 19.49 6.30 -4.34
CA GLU A 192 18.55 6.84 -5.33
C GLU A 192 17.10 6.68 -4.86
N PHE A 193 16.76 5.54 -4.25
CA PHE A 193 15.43 5.32 -3.68
C PHE A 193 15.16 6.24 -2.49
N LEU A 194 16.16 6.44 -1.62
CA LEU A 194 16.05 7.37 -0.50
C LEU A 194 15.81 8.80 -0.99
N GLN A 195 16.63 9.30 -1.90
CA GLN A 195 16.49 10.66 -2.43
C GLN A 195 15.17 10.84 -3.16
N ALA A 196 14.73 9.87 -3.97
CA ALA A 196 13.45 9.94 -4.65
C ALA A 196 12.26 9.92 -3.67
N ALA A 197 12.35 9.18 -2.56
CA ALA A 197 11.34 9.21 -1.50
C ALA A 197 11.29 10.58 -0.81
N VAL A 198 12.45 11.19 -0.53
CA VAL A 198 12.54 12.54 0.07
C VAL A 198 11.93 13.59 -0.86
N ASP A 199 12.29 13.58 -2.15
CA ASP A 199 11.76 14.50 -3.16
C ASP A 199 10.23 14.39 -3.29
N ALA A 200 9.72 13.16 -3.33
CA ALA A 200 8.28 12.91 -3.35
C ALA A 200 7.59 13.35 -2.05
N GLY A 201 8.25 13.20 -0.90
CA GLY A 201 7.81 13.72 0.40
C GLY A 201 7.69 15.25 0.42
N GLU A 202 8.62 15.98 -0.22
CA GLU A 202 8.51 17.44 -0.37
C GLU A 202 7.29 17.85 -1.19
N LEU A 203 6.95 17.08 -2.23
CA LEU A 203 5.72 17.31 -2.98
C LEU A 203 4.48 17.09 -2.11
N VAL A 204 4.44 16.02 -1.32
CA VAL A 204 3.33 15.73 -0.40
C VAL A 204 3.22 16.83 0.66
N TRP A 205 4.32 17.40 1.13
CA TRP A 205 4.29 18.57 2.02
C TRP A 205 3.61 19.77 1.37
N LYS A 206 3.94 20.06 0.11
CA LYS A 206 3.40 21.23 -0.62
C LYS A 206 1.96 21.06 -1.09
N ARG A 207 1.55 19.84 -1.46
CA ARG A 207 0.29 19.56 -2.17
C ARG A 207 -0.62 18.52 -1.50
N GLY A 208 -0.16 17.87 -0.43
CA GLY A 208 -0.83 16.72 0.19
C GLY A 208 -1.87 17.06 1.25
N LEU A 209 -2.10 18.33 1.56
CA LEU A 209 -3.19 18.76 2.45
C LEU A 209 -4.52 18.80 1.68
N LEU A 210 -5.07 17.61 1.43
CA LEU A 210 -6.23 17.40 0.57
C LEU A 210 -7.54 17.91 1.20
N LYS A 211 -8.53 18.18 0.36
CA LYS A 211 -9.92 18.45 0.82
C LYS A 211 -10.70 17.17 1.10
N ARG A 212 -10.05 16.15 1.69
CA ARG A 212 -10.65 14.84 2.03
C ARG A 212 -10.00 14.29 3.29
N VAL A 213 -10.77 13.60 4.13
CA VAL A 213 -10.30 13.14 5.45
C VAL A 213 -9.53 11.81 5.42
N GLY A 214 -9.97 10.84 4.62
CA GLY A 214 -9.61 9.42 4.76
C GLY A 214 -8.16 9.01 4.44
N ILE A 215 -7.94 7.69 4.46
CA ILE A 215 -6.65 7.02 4.27
C ILE A 215 -6.31 6.85 2.78
N CYS A 216 -7.26 6.47 1.93
CA CYS A 216 -7.00 6.15 0.53
C CYS A 216 -6.54 7.36 -0.30
N HIS A 217 -7.14 8.52 -0.03
CA HIS A 217 -6.97 9.75 -0.79
C HIS A 217 -7.37 10.98 0.04
N GLY A 218 -6.90 11.03 1.29
CA GLY A 218 -7.15 12.13 2.22
C GLY A 218 -5.90 12.48 3.04
N ILE A 219 -6.06 13.48 3.90
CA ILE A 219 -4.96 13.97 4.76
C ILE A 219 -4.44 12.84 5.66
N SER A 220 -5.34 11.98 6.16
CA SER A 220 -4.93 10.89 7.07
C SER A 220 -3.92 9.95 6.39
N GLY A 221 -4.19 9.55 5.16
CA GLY A 221 -3.28 8.71 4.38
C GLY A 221 -1.97 9.41 4.02
N ASN A 222 -2.04 10.68 3.61
CA ASN A 222 -0.86 11.44 3.24
C ASN A 222 0.07 11.70 4.44
N THR A 223 -0.46 11.69 5.68
CA THR A 223 0.36 11.82 6.90
C THR A 223 1.38 10.69 7.04
N TYR A 224 1.02 9.47 6.62
CA TYR A 224 1.91 8.31 6.68
C TYR A 224 3.18 8.45 5.85
N VAL A 225 3.18 9.31 4.82
CA VAL A 225 4.39 9.62 4.05
C VAL A 225 5.48 10.18 4.95
N PHE A 226 5.11 11.12 5.83
CA PHE A 226 6.07 11.74 6.75
C PHE A 226 6.44 10.79 7.88
N LEU A 227 5.52 9.94 8.34
CA LEU A 227 5.85 8.90 9.32
C LEU A 227 6.85 7.89 8.74
N ALA A 228 6.67 7.48 7.48
CA ALA A 228 7.59 6.56 6.81
C ALA A 228 8.98 7.18 6.60
N LEU A 229 9.04 8.45 6.17
CA LEU A 229 10.31 9.19 6.06
C LEU A 229 10.98 9.40 7.42
N TYR A 230 10.20 9.64 8.48
CA TYR A 230 10.73 9.71 9.84
C TYR A 230 11.35 8.38 10.28
N ARG A 231 10.65 7.25 10.09
CA ARG A 231 11.17 5.92 10.40
C ARG A 231 12.44 5.59 9.61
N LEU A 232 12.50 6.00 8.34
CA LEU A 232 13.65 5.75 7.48
C LEU A 232 14.88 6.59 7.87
N THR A 233 14.68 7.87 8.20
CA THR A 233 15.79 8.83 8.30
C THR A 233 16.13 9.26 9.73
N GLY A 234 15.23 9.03 10.69
CA GLY A 234 15.33 9.55 12.06
C GLY A 234 15.21 11.08 12.18
N LYS A 235 14.98 11.81 11.08
CA LYS A 235 14.94 13.28 11.10
C LYS A 235 13.64 13.79 11.69
N ALA A 236 13.74 14.56 12.77
CA ALA A 236 12.60 15.15 13.48
C ALA A 236 11.72 16.07 12.61
N GLU A 237 12.24 16.59 11.49
CA GLU A 237 11.47 17.40 10.54
C GLU A 237 10.27 16.65 9.96
N TYR A 238 10.41 15.36 9.67
CA TYR A 238 9.31 14.57 9.12
C TYR A 238 8.27 14.27 10.19
N LEU A 239 8.70 14.02 11.43
CA LEU A 239 7.77 13.89 12.55
C LEU A 239 6.97 15.18 12.77
N TYR A 240 7.62 16.35 12.64
CA TYR A 240 6.92 17.64 12.69
C TYR A 240 5.87 17.77 11.59
N ARG A 241 6.18 17.37 10.35
CA ARG A 241 5.21 17.41 9.24
C ARG A 241 4.03 16.45 9.46
N ALA A 242 4.29 15.25 9.97
CA ALA A 242 3.24 14.31 10.36
C ALA A 242 2.32 14.92 11.42
N LYS A 243 2.92 15.51 12.47
CA LYS A 243 2.20 16.23 13.53
C LYS A 243 1.38 17.39 12.96
N ALA A 244 1.91 18.19 12.04
CA ALA A 244 1.18 19.30 11.45
C ALA A 244 -0.09 18.85 10.71
N PHE A 245 -0.01 17.76 9.94
CA PHE A 245 -1.18 17.18 9.26
C PHE A 245 -2.20 16.62 10.26
N ALA A 246 -1.75 15.90 11.30
CA ALA A 246 -2.61 15.38 12.35
C ALA A 246 -3.29 16.51 13.15
N CYS A 247 -2.57 17.57 13.50
CA CYS A 247 -3.13 18.75 14.17
C CYS A 247 -4.16 19.46 13.29
N PHE A 248 -3.92 19.59 11.98
CA PHE A 248 -4.91 20.15 11.07
C PHE A 248 -6.20 19.31 11.05
N LEU A 249 -6.08 17.98 11.02
CA LEU A 249 -7.24 17.10 11.10
C LEU A 249 -8.01 17.29 12.41
N LEU A 250 -7.30 17.29 13.55
CA LEU A 250 -7.90 17.45 14.87
C LEU A 250 -8.65 18.78 15.02
N ASP A 251 -8.04 19.88 14.56
CA ASP A 251 -8.57 21.24 14.72
C ASP A 251 -9.68 21.55 13.69
N ARG A 252 -9.55 21.06 12.45
CA ARG A 252 -10.34 21.58 11.31
C ARG A 252 -11.25 20.56 10.65
N ALA A 253 -10.97 19.26 10.72
CA ALA A 253 -11.67 18.27 9.88
C ALA A 253 -13.18 18.27 10.13
N GLN A 254 -13.63 18.19 11.38
CA GLN A 254 -15.06 18.12 11.71
C GLN A 254 -15.83 19.34 11.19
N LYS A 255 -15.30 20.55 11.42
CA LYS A 255 -15.88 21.80 10.92
C LYS A 255 -15.93 21.81 9.40
N LEU A 256 -14.81 21.54 8.72
CA LEU A 256 -14.74 21.57 7.27
C LEU A 256 -15.64 20.52 6.60
N ILE A 257 -15.81 19.35 7.22
CA ILE A 257 -16.74 18.32 6.74
C ILE A 257 -18.19 18.81 6.87
N SER A 258 -18.57 19.35 8.03
CA SER A 258 -19.94 19.87 8.25
C SER A 258 -20.31 21.03 7.31
N GLU A 259 -19.33 21.84 6.91
CA GLU A 259 -19.49 22.95 5.96
C GLU A 259 -19.40 22.50 4.49
N GLY A 260 -19.21 21.21 4.20
CA GLY A 260 -19.05 20.70 2.83
C GLY A 260 -17.75 21.12 2.12
N LYS A 261 -16.78 21.67 2.85
CA LYS A 261 -15.47 22.12 2.31
C LYS A 261 -14.43 21.01 2.27
N MET A 262 -14.63 19.95 3.04
CA MET A 262 -13.83 18.73 3.06
C MET A 262 -14.76 17.52 2.89
N HIS A 263 -14.38 16.58 2.02
CA HIS A 263 -15.14 15.35 1.84
C HIS A 263 -14.88 14.37 2.99
N GLY A 264 -15.95 13.94 3.67
CA GLY A 264 -15.89 12.98 4.79
C GLY A 264 -15.76 11.51 4.38
N GLY A 265 -15.77 11.22 3.07
CA GLY A 265 -15.78 9.86 2.51
C GLY A 265 -17.20 9.41 2.15
N ASP A 266 -17.35 8.66 1.06
CA ASP A 266 -18.66 8.14 0.63
C ASP A 266 -19.23 7.19 1.69
N ARG A 267 -18.34 6.44 2.35
CA ARG A 267 -18.61 5.69 3.58
C ARG A 267 -17.92 6.40 4.75
N PRO A 268 -18.61 7.35 5.41
CA PRO A 268 -17.97 8.30 6.34
C PRO A 268 -17.36 7.64 7.58
N TYR A 269 -17.76 6.40 7.90
CA TYR A 269 -17.20 5.61 9.01
C TYR A 269 -16.33 4.44 8.55
N SER A 270 -15.91 4.39 7.29
CA SER A 270 -15.00 3.36 6.80
C SER A 270 -13.54 3.66 7.14
N LEU A 271 -12.71 2.62 7.21
CA LEU A 271 -11.27 2.75 7.43
C LEU A 271 -10.58 3.52 6.30
N PHE A 272 -10.89 3.21 5.04
CA PHE A 272 -10.15 3.76 3.89
C PHE A 272 -10.64 5.13 3.42
N GLU A 273 -11.91 5.48 3.62
CA GLU A 273 -12.46 6.76 3.12
C GLU A 273 -12.83 7.74 4.24
N GLY A 274 -13.21 7.19 5.40
CA GLY A 274 -13.90 7.92 6.45
C GLY A 274 -13.05 8.27 7.68
N ILE A 275 -13.75 8.69 8.73
CA ILE A 275 -13.16 9.14 9.99
C ILE A 275 -12.51 8.02 10.80
N ILE A 276 -12.84 6.75 10.54
CA ILE A 276 -12.15 5.63 11.19
C ILE A 276 -10.69 5.56 10.73
N GLY A 277 -10.39 5.91 9.48
CA GLY A 277 -9.02 6.07 9.02
C GLY A 277 -8.26 7.21 9.72
N MET A 278 -8.96 8.31 10.00
CA MET A 278 -8.40 9.41 10.78
C MET A 278 -8.13 9.00 12.24
N ALA A 279 -9.06 8.26 12.86
CA ALA A 279 -8.86 7.72 14.20
C ALA A 279 -7.68 6.73 14.24
N TYR A 280 -7.55 5.87 13.23
CA TYR A 280 -6.41 4.95 13.10
C TYR A 280 -5.08 5.71 13.05
N LEU A 281 -4.99 6.77 12.24
CA LEU A 281 -3.81 7.64 12.22
C LEU A 281 -3.52 8.22 13.61
N PHE A 282 -4.51 8.74 14.32
CA PHE A 282 -4.28 9.34 15.64
C PHE A 282 -3.76 8.33 16.67
N LEU A 283 -4.19 7.07 16.59
CA LEU A 283 -3.64 6.00 17.44
C LEU A 283 -2.18 5.72 17.08
N ASP A 284 -1.86 5.63 15.78
CA ASP A 284 -0.49 5.44 15.30
C ASP A 284 0.45 6.62 15.66
N MET A 285 -0.08 7.84 15.75
CA MET A 285 0.68 9.01 16.18
C MET A 285 1.13 8.96 17.65
N ILE A 286 0.62 8.03 18.47
CA ILE A 286 1.08 7.81 19.85
C ILE A 286 2.50 7.23 19.85
N GLU A 287 2.81 6.32 18.92
CA GLU A 287 4.14 5.73 18.75
C GLU A 287 4.62 5.88 17.29
N PRO A 288 5.03 7.09 16.86
CA PRO A 288 5.33 7.40 15.46
C PRO A 288 6.45 6.55 14.82
N SER A 289 7.34 5.97 15.62
CA SER A 289 8.39 5.05 15.16
C SER A 289 7.84 3.70 14.72
N GLU A 290 6.69 3.28 15.25
CA GLU A 290 6.04 2.00 14.94
C GLU A 290 4.82 2.15 14.01
N ALA A 291 4.36 3.38 13.77
CA ALA A 291 3.23 3.68 12.91
C ALA A 291 3.39 3.06 11.51
N LYS A 292 2.34 2.49 10.93
CA LYS A 292 2.37 1.86 9.60
C LYS A 292 1.09 2.10 8.84
N PHE A 293 1.19 2.45 7.55
CA PHE A 293 0.01 2.65 6.72
C PHE A 293 -0.84 1.37 6.74
N PRO A 294 -2.12 1.44 7.15
CA PRO A 294 -2.92 0.25 7.39
C PRO A 294 -3.15 -0.54 6.11
N ALA A 295 -2.91 -1.85 6.21
CA ALA A 295 -3.05 -2.80 5.10
C ALA A 295 -2.15 -2.51 3.87
N TYR A 296 -1.05 -1.77 4.07
CA TYR A 296 -0.03 -1.55 3.05
C TYR A 296 1.37 -1.84 3.58
N GLU A 297 1.79 -1.14 4.63
CA GLU A 297 3.07 -1.39 5.30
C GLU A 297 2.91 -2.54 6.31
N LEU A 298 3.84 -3.50 6.33
CA LEU A 298 3.83 -4.65 7.23
C LEU A 298 4.73 -4.47 8.44
#